data_AF-A0A1I4B1P9-F1
#
_entry.id   AF-A0A1I4B1P9-F1
#
_cell.length_a   1.000
_cell.length_b   1.000
_cell.length_c   1.000
_cell.angle_alpha   90.00
_cell.angle_beta   90.00
_cell.angle_gamma   90.00
#
_symmetry.space_group_name_H-M   'P 1'
#
loop_
_entity.id
_entity.type
_entity.pdbx_description
1 polymer ?
#
loop_
_entity_poly.entity_id
_entity_poly.type
_entity_poly.pdbx_seq_one_letter_code
_entity_poly.pdbx_strand_id
1 'polypeptide(L)'
;MNRRIFLLTTAAALMGSTAQAAAIPTPKSGMGLIVFYRPRRAMAAAIRFQINTSSAPVGNLANGTLIAFHAPAGSHTFSVSTPSISGSDSITVDLNVGQTAFVRADMRAGLPAGRGKFARMDPATAQAEIAKL
;
A
#
# COMPACT_ATOMS: atom_id res chain seq x y z
N MET A 1 9.64 58.17 19.02
CA MET A 1 9.09 58.20 17.64
C MET A 1 8.93 56.76 17.18
N ASN A 2 7.69 56.28 17.12
CA ASN A 2 7.33 54.88 16.92
C ASN A 2 7.41 54.50 15.45
N ARG A 3 8.02 53.35 15.12
CA ARG A 3 7.78 52.66 13.85
C ARG A 3 7.48 51.19 14.09
N ARG A 4 6.18 50.91 14.07
CA ARG A 4 5.59 49.58 13.83
C ARG A 4 5.93 49.18 12.38
N ILE A 5 6.35 47.94 12.15
CA ILE A 5 6.00 47.16 10.95
C ILE A 5 6.01 45.68 11.34
N PHE A 6 4.80 45.13 11.30
CA PHE A 6 4.41 43.74 11.24
C PHE A 6 4.60 43.27 9.78
N LEU A 7 5.00 42.01 9.52
CA LEU A 7 4.63 41.17 8.35
C LEU A 7 5.62 40.00 8.28
N LEU A 8 5.23 38.80 8.73
CA LEU A 8 4.50 37.76 7.99
C LEU A 8 5.34 37.02 6.94
N THR A 9 5.36 35.70 7.14
CA THR A 9 5.23 34.64 6.15
C THR A 9 6.34 34.44 5.11
N THR A 10 7.09 33.35 5.33
CA THR A 10 7.55 32.50 4.22
C THR A 10 7.11 31.07 4.52
N ALA A 11 5.89 30.74 4.07
CA ALA A 11 5.47 29.35 3.97
C ALA A 11 6.19 28.73 2.78
N ALA A 12 7.09 27.78 3.03
CA ALA A 12 7.69 26.96 1.99
C ALA A 12 6.61 26.06 1.39
N ALA A 13 6.09 26.44 0.22
CA ALA A 13 5.23 25.59 -0.59
C ALA A 13 6.08 24.45 -1.18
N LEU A 14 6.06 23.29 -0.51
CA LEU A 14 6.45 22.03 -1.13
C LEU A 14 5.48 21.77 -2.28
N MET A 15 5.95 21.97 -3.50
CA MET A 15 5.30 21.53 -4.73
C MET A 15 5.20 20.01 -4.70
N GLY A 16 4.08 19.49 -4.21
CA GLY A 16 3.68 18.10 -4.36
C GLY A 16 3.19 17.88 -5.79
N SER A 17 3.99 17.19 -6.58
CA SER A 17 3.72 16.81 -7.98
C SER A 17 2.29 16.30 -8.17
N THR A 18 1.53 16.97 -9.04
CA THR A 18 0.22 16.51 -9.52
C THR A 18 0.39 15.39 -10.54
N ALA A 19 0.72 14.20 -10.06
CA ALA A 19 0.44 12.98 -10.80
C ALA A 19 -0.91 12.48 -10.33
N GLN A 20 -1.92 12.55 -11.20
CA GLN A 20 -3.20 11.86 -11.04
C GLN A 20 -2.96 10.34 -11.21
N ALA A 21 -2.16 9.77 -10.32
CA ALA A 21 -2.10 8.34 -10.05
C ALA A 21 -3.28 8.02 -9.13
N ALA A 22 -3.89 6.84 -9.24
CA ALA A 22 -4.95 6.37 -8.34
C ALA A 22 -4.65 6.82 -6.90
N ALA A 23 -5.43 7.78 -6.38
CA ALA A 23 -5.01 8.63 -5.27
C ALA A 23 -4.68 7.77 -4.06
N ILE A 24 -3.39 7.55 -3.82
CA ILE A 24 -2.92 6.83 -2.64
C ILE A 24 -3.30 7.75 -1.47
N PRO A 25 -4.19 7.31 -0.57
CA PRO A 25 -4.62 8.16 0.53
C PRO A 25 -3.41 8.54 1.38
N THR A 26 -3.49 9.67 2.06
CA THR A 26 -2.45 10.03 3.04
C THR A 26 -2.71 9.29 4.35
N PRO A 27 -1.68 8.87 5.10
CA PRO A 27 -1.85 8.31 6.43
C PRO A 27 -2.64 9.28 7.33
N LYS A 28 -3.56 8.74 8.14
CA LYS A 28 -4.31 9.53 9.14
C LYS A 28 -3.35 10.00 10.23
N SER A 29 -3.66 11.13 10.86
CA SER A 29 -2.86 11.67 11.96
C SER A 29 -2.68 10.61 13.07
N GLY A 30 -1.44 10.38 13.49
CA GLY A 30 -1.09 9.37 14.50
C GLY A 30 -1.07 7.92 13.99
N MET A 31 -1.36 7.66 12.71
CA MET A 31 -1.38 6.32 12.11
C MET A 31 -0.35 6.19 10.99
N GLY A 32 0.05 4.96 10.71
CA GLY A 32 0.71 4.59 9.48
C GLY A 32 -0.32 4.20 8.41
N LEU A 33 0.16 4.08 7.18
CA LEU A 33 -0.62 3.61 6.04
C LEU A 33 0.09 2.43 5.38
N ILE A 34 -0.64 1.34 5.16
CA ILE A 34 -0.18 0.22 4.35
C ILE A 34 -1.01 0.20 3.09
N VAL A 35 -0.34 0.26 1.94
CA VAL A 35 -0.97 0.19 0.64
C VAL A 35 -0.66 -1.17 0.06
N PHE A 36 -1.67 -2.03 0.03
CA PHE A 36 -1.62 -3.29 -0.67
C PHE A 36 -2.08 -3.07 -2.10
N TYR A 37 -1.29 -3.47 -3.08
CA TYR A 37 -1.69 -3.34 -4.48
C TYR A 37 -1.31 -4.57 -5.28
N ARG A 38 -2.10 -4.84 -6.33
CA ARG A 38 -1.84 -5.93 -7.26
C ARG A 38 -1.76 -5.38 -8.68
N PRO A 39 -0.57 -5.42 -9.31
CA PRO A 39 -0.41 -5.06 -10.71
C PRO A 39 -1.35 -5.83 -11.62
N ARG A 40 -1.78 -5.20 -12.71
CA ARG A 40 -2.58 -5.88 -13.73
C ARG A 40 -1.75 -6.96 -14.42
N ARG A 41 -2.17 -8.22 -14.30
CA ARG A 41 -1.55 -9.39 -14.93
C ARG A 41 -2.58 -10.14 -15.77
N ALA A 42 -2.21 -10.56 -16.97
CA ALA A 42 -3.06 -11.42 -17.80
C ALA A 42 -3.18 -12.83 -17.18
N MET A 43 -2.07 -13.33 -16.65
CA MET A 43 -2.03 -14.60 -15.93
C MET A 43 -2.81 -14.49 -14.62
N ALA A 44 -3.78 -15.39 -14.44
CA ALA A 44 -4.63 -15.50 -13.26
C ALA A 44 -5.40 -14.22 -12.88
N ALA A 45 -5.87 -13.49 -13.88
CA ALA A 45 -6.73 -12.32 -13.70
C ALA A 45 -8.01 -12.61 -12.88
N ALA A 46 -8.53 -13.84 -12.94
CA ALA A 46 -9.73 -14.27 -12.22
C ALA A 46 -9.50 -14.58 -10.73
N ILE A 47 -8.25 -14.77 -10.30
CA ILE A 47 -7.92 -15.09 -8.91
C ILE A 47 -8.06 -13.82 -8.08
N ARG A 48 -8.60 -13.92 -6.86
CA ARG A 48 -8.66 -12.82 -5.89
C ARG A 48 -7.73 -13.15 -4.74
N PHE A 49 -6.96 -12.18 -4.28
CA PHE A 49 -6.13 -12.34 -3.08
C PHE A 49 -6.92 -11.86 -1.87
N GLN A 50 -7.18 -12.74 -0.91
CA GLN A 50 -7.75 -12.35 0.36
C GLN A 50 -6.63 -11.95 1.30
N ILE A 51 -6.61 -10.69 1.69
CA ILE A 51 -5.66 -10.15 2.68
C ILE A 51 -6.30 -10.30 4.05
N ASN A 52 -5.59 -10.94 4.95
CA ASN A 52 -6.00 -11.13 6.33
C ASN A 52 -4.91 -10.55 7.23
N THR A 53 -5.32 -9.86 8.29
CA THR A 53 -4.46 -9.56 9.44
C THR A 53 -4.48 -10.76 10.38
N SER A 54 -3.58 -10.81 11.36
CA SER A 54 -3.56 -11.83 12.43
C SER A 54 -4.90 -12.06 13.13
N SER A 55 -5.79 -11.05 13.14
CA SER A 55 -7.06 -11.10 13.89
C SER A 55 -8.31 -11.03 13.01
N ALA A 56 -8.23 -10.48 11.79
CA ALA A 56 -9.41 -10.24 10.95
C ALA A 56 -9.08 -10.13 9.46
N PRO A 57 -10.02 -10.46 8.54
CA PRO A 57 -9.87 -10.19 7.12
C PRO A 57 -9.83 -8.67 6.85
N VAL A 58 -8.84 -8.21 6.08
CA VAL A 58 -8.72 -6.81 5.64
C VAL A 58 -9.59 -6.56 4.42
N GLY A 59 -9.56 -7.48 3.45
CA GLY A 59 -10.30 -7.34 2.20
C GLY A 59 -9.76 -8.19 1.06
N ASN A 60 -10.38 -8.02 -0.11
CA ASN A 60 -10.08 -8.80 -1.30
C ASN A 60 -9.43 -7.93 -2.37
N LEU A 61 -8.20 -8.28 -2.74
CA LEU A 61 -7.42 -7.60 -3.76
C LEU A 61 -7.56 -8.35 -5.10
N ALA A 62 -8.29 -7.73 -6.03
CA ALA A 62 -8.49 -8.21 -7.40
C ALA A 62 -7.38 -7.72 -8.35
N ASN A 63 -7.36 -8.22 -9.57
CA ASN A 63 -6.40 -7.82 -10.61
C ASN A 63 -6.52 -6.32 -10.93
N GLY A 64 -5.40 -5.57 -10.85
CA GLY A 64 -5.42 -4.12 -11.11
C GLY A 64 -6.10 -3.31 -10.00
N THR A 65 -6.11 -3.80 -8.76
CA THR A 65 -6.73 -3.07 -7.64
C THR A 65 -5.72 -2.76 -6.53
N LEU A 66 -6.08 -1.80 -5.69
CA LEU A 66 -5.34 -1.42 -4.50
C LEU A 66 -6.28 -1.31 -3.29
N ILE A 67 -5.75 -1.58 -2.11
CA ILE A 67 -6.40 -1.42 -0.82
C ILE A 67 -5.46 -0.64 0.09
N ALA A 68 -5.96 0.46 0.63
CA ALA A 68 -5.28 1.26 1.63
C ALA A 68 -5.80 0.88 3.03
N PHE A 69 -4.89 0.46 3.90
CA PHE A 69 -5.17 0.07 5.27
C PHE A 69 -4.45 1.01 6.24
N HIS A 70 -5.23 1.76 7.03
CA HIS A 70 -4.67 2.59 8.09
C HIS A 70 -4.46 1.73 9.33
N ALA A 71 -3.24 1.71 9.85
CA ALA A 71 -2.87 0.95 11.04
C ALA A 71 -2.11 1.85 12.02
N PRO A 72 -2.22 1.62 13.34
CA PRO A 72 -1.38 2.33 14.31
C PRO A 72 0.10 2.01 14.08
N ALA A 73 1.01 2.83 14.62
CA ALA A 73 2.44 2.50 14.57
C ALA A 73 2.73 1.18 15.32
N GLY A 74 3.60 0.35 14.76
CA GLY A 74 3.94 -0.98 15.28
C GLY A 74 4.16 -2.01 14.17
N SER A 75 4.43 -3.24 14.58
CA SER A 75 4.57 -4.39 13.68
C SER A 75 3.20 -5.03 13.42
N HIS A 76 2.83 -5.10 12.14
CA HIS A 76 1.56 -5.69 11.69
C HIS A 76 1.82 -6.86 10.77
N THR A 77 1.25 -8.02 11.09
CA THR A 77 1.39 -9.22 10.25
C THR A 77 0.17 -9.39 9.36
N PHE A 78 0.43 -9.51 8.06
CA PHE A 78 -0.57 -9.74 7.04
C PHE A 78 -0.30 -11.06 6.31
N SER A 79 -1.38 -11.76 6.00
CA SER A 79 -1.35 -13.00 5.23
C SER A 79 -2.20 -12.84 3.99
N VAL A 80 -1.64 -13.19 2.84
CA VAL A 80 -2.39 -13.36 1.61
C VAL A 80 -2.77 -14.82 1.50
N SER A 81 -4.06 -15.06 1.30
CA SER A 81 -4.58 -16.35 0.91
C SER A 81 -5.25 -16.23 -0.45
N THR A 82 -5.01 -17.21 -1.31
CA THR A 82 -5.71 -17.31 -2.59
C THR A 82 -6.78 -18.39 -2.50
N PRO A 83 -8.08 -18.08 -2.30
CA PRO A 83 -9.09 -19.13 -2.12
C PRO A 83 -9.17 -20.14 -3.28
N SER A 84 -8.74 -19.78 -4.50
CA SER A 84 -8.76 -20.66 -5.67
C SER A 84 -7.60 -21.66 -5.75
N ILE A 85 -6.60 -21.58 -4.88
CA ILE A 85 -5.32 -22.32 -4.96
C ILE A 85 -4.73 -22.41 -3.56
N SER A 86 -4.20 -23.56 -3.12
CA SER A 86 -3.72 -23.76 -1.74
C SER A 86 -2.43 -23.00 -1.36
N GLY A 87 -2.15 -21.86 -1.99
CA GLY A 87 -1.01 -20.99 -1.70
C GLY A 87 -1.39 -19.87 -0.73
N SER A 88 -0.61 -19.77 0.35
CA SER A 88 -0.63 -18.61 1.24
C SER A 88 0.79 -18.09 1.46
N ASP A 89 0.88 -16.82 1.79
CA ASP A 89 2.13 -16.15 2.17
C ASP A 89 1.84 -15.14 3.27
N SER A 90 2.81 -14.89 4.13
CA SER A 90 2.67 -13.93 5.23
C SER A 90 3.85 -12.98 5.25
N ILE A 91 3.56 -11.74 5.63
CA ILE A 91 4.55 -10.68 5.73
C ILE A 91 4.27 -9.86 6.97
N THR A 92 5.31 -9.66 7.77
CA THR A 92 5.30 -8.65 8.83
C THR A 92 5.65 -7.32 8.19
N VAL A 93 4.96 -6.24 8.55
CA VAL A 93 5.22 -4.87 8.11
C VAL A 93 5.35 -3.97 9.33
N ASP A 94 6.50 -3.34 9.48
CA ASP A 94 6.76 -2.40 10.56
C ASP A 94 6.40 -0.99 10.08
N LEU A 95 5.46 -0.37 10.77
CA LEU A 95 4.98 0.98 10.47
C LEU A 95 5.34 1.96 11.57
N ASN A 96 5.85 3.11 11.18
CA ASN A 96 5.95 4.28 12.03
C ASN A 96 4.77 5.26 11.80
N VAL A 97 4.58 6.18 12.74
CA VAL A 97 3.57 7.25 12.63
C VAL A 97 3.84 8.09 11.39
N GLY A 98 2.82 8.27 10.53
CA GLY A 98 2.94 9.02 9.28
C GLY A 98 3.71 8.30 8.18
N GLN A 99 4.18 7.07 8.41
CA GLN A 99 4.85 6.28 7.39
C GLN A 99 3.85 5.62 6.45
N THR A 100 4.21 5.55 5.16
CA THR A 100 3.48 4.77 4.16
C THR A 100 4.34 3.58 3.73
N ALA A 101 3.84 2.36 3.93
CA ALA A 101 4.44 1.13 3.46
C ALA A 101 3.68 0.62 2.23
N PHE A 102 4.42 0.19 1.21
CA PHE A 102 3.84 -0.39 0.00
C PHE A 102 4.12 -1.88 -0.06
N VAL A 103 3.05 -2.66 -0.17
CA VAL A 103 3.12 -4.12 -0.28
C VAL A 103 2.48 -4.54 -1.57
N ARG A 104 3.29 -5.09 -2.46
CA ARG A 104 2.81 -5.69 -3.70
C ARG A 104 2.39 -7.13 -3.45
N ALA A 105 1.16 -7.46 -3.81
CA ALA A 105 0.72 -8.84 -3.98
C ALA A 105 0.89 -9.22 -5.45
N ASP A 106 1.76 -10.19 -5.72
CA ASP A 106 1.90 -10.76 -7.07
C ASP A 106 1.74 -12.29 -7.00
N MET A 107 1.49 -12.92 -8.13
CA MET A 107 1.44 -14.37 -8.23
C MET A 107 2.80 -14.88 -8.67
N ARG A 108 3.42 -15.72 -7.85
CA ARG A 108 4.57 -16.50 -8.31
C ARG A 108 4.05 -17.65 -9.16
N ALA A 109 4.31 -17.60 -10.45
CA ALA A 109 4.21 -18.77 -11.31
C ALA A 109 5.29 -19.80 -10.90
N GLY A 110 4.90 -21.05 -10.66
CA GLY A 110 5.80 -22.12 -10.27
C GLY A 110 5.10 -23.30 -9.58
N LEU A 111 5.82 -24.42 -9.45
CA LEU A 111 5.36 -25.63 -8.77
C LEU A 111 5.68 -25.56 -7.25
N PRO A 112 4.78 -26.03 -6.36
CA PRO A 112 3.40 -26.44 -6.62
C PRO A 112 2.48 -25.22 -6.77
N ALA A 113 1.47 -25.35 -7.65
CA ALA A 113 0.36 -24.42 -7.96
C ALA A 113 0.59 -22.95 -7.56
N GLY A 114 0.83 -22.09 -8.55
CA GLY A 114 1.24 -20.69 -8.37
C GLY A 114 0.55 -20.01 -7.18
N ARG A 115 1.35 -19.40 -6.31
CA ARG A 115 0.90 -18.87 -5.01
C ARG A 115 0.98 -17.36 -4.98
N GLY A 116 0.09 -16.74 -4.20
CA GLY A 116 0.25 -15.35 -3.82
C GLY A 116 1.58 -15.15 -3.10
N LYS A 117 2.32 -14.12 -3.47
CA LYS A 117 3.54 -13.68 -2.80
C LYS A 117 3.40 -12.20 -2.45
N PHE A 118 3.79 -11.86 -1.23
CA PHE A 118 3.99 -10.48 -0.86
C PHE A 118 5.43 -10.03 -1.10
N ALA A 119 5.57 -8.79 -1.56
CA ALA A 119 6.84 -8.11 -1.67
C ALA A 119 6.68 -6.68 -1.14
N ARG A 120 7.52 -6.29 -0.18
CA ARG A 120 7.68 -4.86 0.17
C ARG A 120 8.33 -4.16 -1.02
N MET A 121 7.78 -3.01 -1.40
CA MET A 121 8.25 -2.25 -2.54
C MET A 121 8.59 -0.83 -2.10
N ASP A 122 9.60 -0.25 -2.73
CA ASP A 122 9.93 1.16 -2.53
C ASP A 122 8.79 2.06 -3.01
N PRO A 123 8.55 3.22 -2.36
CA PRO A 123 7.46 4.13 -2.72
C PRO A 123 7.45 4.53 -4.20
N ALA A 124 8.62 4.84 -4.77
CA ALA A 124 8.72 5.26 -6.17
C ALA A 124 8.28 4.14 -7.14
N THR A 125 8.75 2.91 -6.91
CA THR A 125 8.38 1.75 -7.72
C THR A 125 6.90 1.41 -7.56
N ALA A 126 6.40 1.42 -6.33
CA ALA A 126 5.00 1.16 -6.05
C ALA A 126 4.07 2.18 -6.71
N GLN A 127 4.40 3.48 -6.63
CA GLN A 127 3.63 4.54 -7.29
C GLN A 127 3.62 4.38 -8.81
N ALA A 128 4.76 4.04 -9.42
CA ALA A 128 4.86 3.81 -10.85
C ALA A 128 4.04 2.58 -11.32
N GLU A 129 3.92 1.55 -10.49
CA GLU A 129 3.07 0.39 -10.76
C GLU A 129 1.59 0.68 -10.49
N ILE A 130 1.28 1.42 -9.42
CA ILE A 130 -0.08 1.86 -9.05
C ILE A 130 -0.67 2.76 -10.14
N ALA A 131 0.15 3.61 -10.77
CA ALA A 131 -0.27 4.43 -11.90
C ALA A 131 -0.66 3.63 -13.16
N LYS A 132 -0.37 2.32 -13.20
CA LYS A 132 -0.63 1.43 -14.35
C LYS A 132 -1.69 0.36 -14.07
N LEU A 133 -2.38 0.45 -12.92
CA LEU A 133 -3.39 -0.54 -12.50
C LEU A 133 -4.60 -0.56 -13.42
#